data_AF-A0A0N0H490-F1
#
_entry.id   AF-A0A0N0H490-F1
#
_cell.length_a   1.000
_cell.length_b   1.000
_cell.length_c   1.000
_cell.angle_alpha   90.00
_cell.angle_beta   90.00
_cell.angle_gamma   90.00
#
_symmetry.space_group_name_H-M   'P 1'
#
loop_
_entity.id
_entity.type
_entity.pdbx_description
1 polymer ?
#
loop_
_entity_poly.entity_id
_entity_poly.type
_entity_poly.pdbx_seq_one_letter_code
_entity_poly.pdbx_strand_id
1 'polypeptide(L)'
;MDDGYPFFDGRNLAWELEGFGADEWLVESVSLTREQFLRVRHLFDLGDDVWMMRGAHPLGPGIQRSVTDILGAGAVRFQDGVDYFLGARQDLPGGALWRPAAGTVAPGPIPPP
;
A
#
# COMPACT_ATOMS: atom_id res chain seq x y z
N MET A 1 20.85 19.21 0.21
CA MET A 1 20.05 18.26 -0.57
C MET A 1 20.12 16.96 0.18
N ASP A 2 19.15 16.76 1.05
CA ASP A 2 18.93 15.51 1.78
C ASP A 2 17.44 15.48 2.06
N ASP A 3 16.65 15.23 1.02
CA ASP A 3 15.22 15.00 1.13
C ASP A 3 15.03 13.56 1.59
N GLY A 4 15.45 13.28 2.84
CA GLY A 4 15.21 12.05 3.58
C GLY A 4 13.73 11.88 3.89
N TYR A 5 12.90 11.77 2.84
CA TYR A 5 11.51 11.35 2.95
C TYR A 5 11.47 9.83 3.14
N PRO A 6 10.51 9.31 3.94
CA PRO A 6 10.57 8.01 4.60
C PRO A 6 10.25 6.84 3.67
N PHE A 7 10.75 6.87 2.44
CA PHE A 7 10.84 5.69 1.61
C PHE A 7 12.01 4.88 2.12
N PHE A 8 11.75 4.13 3.18
CA PHE A 8 12.63 3.07 3.64
C PHE A 8 13.88 3.56 4.40
N ASP A 9 13.74 4.26 5.54
CA ASP A 9 14.85 4.34 6.52
C ASP A 9 15.04 2.99 7.27
N GLY A 10 14.71 1.87 6.63
CA GLY A 10 14.79 0.52 7.20
C GLY A 10 13.85 0.25 8.39
N ARG A 11 12.88 1.14 8.67
CA ARG A 11 12.01 1.04 9.84
C ARG A 11 10.53 1.11 9.45
N ASN A 12 10.00 -0.04 9.03
CA ASN A 12 8.61 -0.48 9.26
C ASN A 12 7.46 -0.02 8.34
N LEU A 13 7.67 0.62 7.18
CA LEU A 13 6.57 0.88 6.23
C LEU A 13 6.54 -0.17 5.10
N ALA A 14 5.47 -0.95 5.03
CA ALA A 14 5.15 -1.91 3.99
C ALA A 14 4.02 -1.38 3.10
N TRP A 15 4.01 -1.77 1.82
CA TRP A 15 2.95 -1.41 0.88
C TRP A 15 2.12 -2.63 0.56
N GLU A 16 0.80 -2.50 0.58
CA GLU A 16 -0.10 -3.63 0.40
C GLU A 16 -1.16 -3.33 -0.66
N LEU A 17 -1.44 -4.35 -1.46
CA LEU A 17 -2.64 -4.46 -2.26
C LEU A 17 -3.62 -5.36 -1.49
N GLU A 18 -4.76 -4.80 -1.11
CA GLU A 18 -5.78 -5.50 -0.32
C GLU A 18 -7.07 -5.62 -1.12
N GLY A 19 -7.71 -6.78 -1.07
CA GLY A 19 -9.04 -7.03 -1.63
C GLY A 19 -10.05 -7.22 -0.50
N PHE A 20 -11.19 -6.52 -0.59
CA PHE A 20 -12.30 -6.63 0.35
C PHE A 20 -13.53 -7.20 -0.37
N GLY A 21 -14.11 -8.25 0.20
CA GLY A 21 -15.34 -8.85 -0.30
C GLY A 21 -16.57 -8.03 0.03
N ALA A 22 -17.74 -8.49 -0.45
CA ALA A 22 -19.03 -7.84 -0.20
C ALA A 22 -19.45 -7.78 1.28
N ASP A 23 -18.80 -8.58 2.13
CA ASP A 23 -18.97 -8.62 3.58
C ASP A 23 -17.98 -7.71 4.32
N GLU A 24 -17.20 -6.90 3.59
CA GLU A 24 -16.13 -6.03 4.09
C GLU A 24 -14.96 -6.78 4.75
N TRP A 25 -14.88 -8.10 4.57
CA TRP A 25 -13.75 -8.88 5.05
C TRP A 25 -12.60 -8.85 4.05
N LEU A 26 -11.38 -8.82 4.58
CA LEU A 26 -10.16 -8.94 3.80
C LEU A 26 -10.08 -10.34 3.19
N VAL A 27 -10.17 -10.43 1.87
CA VAL A 27 -10.11 -11.70 1.11
C VAL A 27 -8.74 -11.96 0.49
N GLU A 28 -7.96 -10.90 0.25
CA GLU A 28 -6.65 -10.99 -0.36
C GLU A 28 -5.76 -9.86 0.18
N SER A 29 -4.49 -10.16 0.46
CA SER A 29 -3.49 -9.16 0.81
C SER A 29 -2.15 -9.56 0.24
N VAL A 30 -1.56 -8.68 -0.56
CA VAL A 30 -0.27 -8.89 -1.21
C VAL A 30 0.65 -7.77 -0.78
N SER A 31 1.80 -8.11 -0.20
CA SER A 31 2.84 -7.12 0.12
C SER A 31 3.70 -6.83 -1.11
N LEU A 32 3.91 -5.55 -1.39
CA LEU A 32 4.68 -5.08 -2.54
C LEU A 32 6.12 -4.78 -2.12
N THR A 33 7.06 -5.15 -2.99
CA THR A 33 8.41 -4.59 -2.94
C THR A 33 8.39 -3.10 -3.29
N ARG A 34 9.45 -2.36 -2.92
CA ARG A 34 9.59 -0.94 -3.29
C ARG A 34 9.48 -0.70 -4.79
N GLU A 35 10.10 -1.56 -5.59
CA GLU A 35 10.06 -1.43 -7.06
C GLU A 35 8.65 -1.66 -7.61
N GLN A 36 7.98 -2.72 -7.16
CA GLN A 36 6.60 -3.00 -7.55
C GLN A 36 5.67 -1.87 -7.14
N PHE A 37 5.80 -1.37 -5.91
CA PHE A 37 5.04 -0.23 -5.41
C PHE A 37 5.23 1.00 -6.29
N LEU A 38 6.47 1.40 -6.60
CA LEU A 38 6.71 2.59 -7.43
C LEU A 38 6.07 2.45 -8.81
N ARG A 39 6.15 1.25 -9.41
CA ARG A 39 5.53 0.98 -10.71
C ARG A 39 4.01 1.02 -10.64
N VAL A 40 3.40 0.46 -9.60
CA VAL A 40 1.93 0.50 -9.41
C VAL A 40 1.45 1.92 -9.12
N ARG A 41 2.17 2.68 -8.27
CA ARG A 41 1.87 4.09 -7.96
C ARG A 41 1.79 4.95 -9.22
N HIS A 42 2.70 4.72 -10.18
CA HIS A 42 2.72 5.45 -11.45
C HIS A 42 1.54 5.14 -12.39
N LEU A 43 0.69 4.16 -12.07
CA LEU A 43 -0.56 3.93 -12.78
C LEU A 43 -1.69 4.89 -12.35
N PHE A 44 -1.50 5.63 -11.26
CA PHE A 44 -2.46 6.61 -10.76
C PHE A 44 -2.06 8.02 -11.20
N ASP A 45 -3.04 8.81 -11.67
CA ASP A 45 -2.81 10.18 -12.13
C ASP A 45 -2.26 11.11 -11.03
N LEU A 46 -2.60 10.83 -9.77
CA LEU A 46 -2.15 11.57 -8.58
C LEU A 46 -1.07 10.82 -7.79
N GLY A 47 -0.45 9.80 -8.39
CA GLY A 47 0.49 8.90 -7.73
C GLY A 47 1.79 9.57 -7.29
N ASP A 48 1.75 10.29 -6.18
CA ASP A 48 2.91 10.81 -5.47
C ASP A 48 3.05 10.21 -4.06
N ASP A 49 4.16 10.52 -3.42
CA ASP A 49 4.54 10.01 -2.10
C ASP A 49 3.61 10.48 -0.98
N VAL A 50 3.10 11.71 -1.08
CA VAL A 50 2.20 12.31 -0.09
C VAL A 50 0.80 11.74 -0.24
N TRP A 51 0.35 11.52 -1.47
CA TRP A 51 -0.89 10.86 -1.82
C TRP A 51 -0.95 9.47 -1.21
N MET A 52 0.13 8.69 -1.34
CA MET A 52 0.21 7.34 -0.79
C MET A 52 0.13 7.28 0.74
N MET A 53 0.65 8.29 1.44
CA MET A 53 0.56 8.37 2.90
C MET A 53 -0.83 8.79 3.42
N ARG A 54 -1.77 9.15 2.54
CA ARG A 54 -3.11 9.60 2.95
C ARG A 54 -4.12 8.47 3.15
N GLY A 55 -3.76 7.23 2.83
CA GLY A 55 -4.56 6.04 3.14
C GLY A 55 -4.60 5.02 2.02
N ALA A 56 -5.69 4.25 1.99
CA ALA A 56 -5.95 3.23 1.00
C ALA A 56 -6.64 3.84 -0.23
N HIS A 57 -6.13 3.53 -1.43
CA HIS A 57 -6.58 4.09 -2.69
C HIS A 57 -7.21 3.02 -3.57
N PRO A 58 -8.43 3.24 -4.08
CA PRO A 58 -9.15 2.23 -4.84
C PRO A 58 -8.43 1.92 -6.16
N LEU A 59 -8.26 0.64 -6.44
CA LEU A 59 -7.71 0.12 -7.66
C LEU A 59 -8.84 -0.09 -8.68
N GLY A 60 -8.96 0.83 -9.63
CA GLY A 60 -9.96 0.73 -10.69
C GLY A 60 -9.74 -0.48 -11.61
N PRO A 61 -10.79 -1.04 -12.23
CA PRO A 61 -10.68 -2.19 -13.13
C PRO A 61 -9.76 -1.93 -14.33
N GLY A 62 -9.62 -0.66 -14.75
CA GLY A 62 -8.76 -0.26 -15.87
C GLY A 62 -7.26 -0.49 -15.66
N ILE A 63 -6.80 -0.58 -14.41
CA ILE A 63 -5.37 -0.75 -14.08
C ILE A 63 -5.02 -2.13 -13.53
N GLN A 64 -6.02 -2.98 -13.24
CA GLN A 64 -5.83 -4.33 -12.69
C GLN A 64 -4.87 -5.19 -13.54
N ARG A 65 -5.01 -5.17 -14.87
CA ARG A 65 -4.12 -5.91 -15.76
C ARG A 65 -2.66 -5.47 -15.59
N SER A 66 -2.42 -4.15 -15.59
CA SER A 66 -1.08 -3.60 -15.41
C SER A 66 -0.50 -3.92 -14.04
N VAL A 67 -1.33 -3.97 -13.00
CA VAL A 67 -0.90 -4.42 -11.67
C VAL A 67 -0.49 -5.88 -11.69
N THR A 68 -1.27 -6.78 -12.30
CA THR A 68 -0.88 -8.19 -12.44
C THR A 68 0.45 -8.34 -13.18
N ASP A 69 0.66 -7.55 -14.24
CA ASP A 69 1.91 -7.58 -15.01
C ASP A 69 3.12 -7.09 -14.18
N ILE A 70 2.92 -6.13 -13.26
CA ILE A 70 3.97 -5.62 -12.36
C ILE A 70 4.26 -6.61 -11.23
N LEU A 71 3.22 -7.20 -10.63
CA LEU A 71 3.38 -8.12 -9.50
C LEU A 71 3.85 -9.51 -9.93
N GLY A 72 3.59 -9.87 -11.19
CA GLY A 72 3.88 -11.18 -11.76
C GLY A 72 2.66 -12.10 -11.73
N ALA A 73 2.62 -13.02 -12.70
CA ALA A 73 1.52 -13.96 -12.84
C ALA A 73 1.35 -14.81 -11.55
N GLY A 74 0.15 -14.73 -10.96
CA GLY A 74 -0.19 -15.49 -9.77
C GLY A 74 0.08 -14.78 -8.43
N ALA A 75 0.66 -13.57 -8.45
CA ALA A 75 0.82 -12.77 -7.24
C ALA A 75 -0.52 -12.21 -6.72
N VAL A 76 -1.43 -11.85 -7.62
CA VAL A 76 -2.80 -11.44 -7.33
C VAL A 76 -3.74 -12.04 -8.37
N ARG A 77 -4.93 -12.43 -7.95
CA ARG A 77 -6.02 -12.81 -8.88
C ARG A 77 -7.25 -11.97 -8.59
N PHE A 78 -7.42 -10.91 -9.38
CA PHE A 78 -8.60 -10.05 -9.28
C PHE A 78 -9.89 -10.85 -9.44
N GLN A 79 -10.77 -10.76 -8.45
CA GLN A 79 -12.06 -11.45 -8.40
C GLN A 79 -13.20 -10.46 -8.66
N ASP A 80 -14.26 -10.95 -9.32
CA ASP A 80 -15.49 -10.18 -9.48
C ASP A 80 -16.16 -9.93 -8.12
N GLY A 81 -16.63 -8.69 -7.90
CA GLY A 81 -17.30 -8.31 -6.65
C GLY A 81 -16.36 -8.08 -5.46
N VAL A 82 -15.04 -8.00 -5.70
CA VAL A 82 -14.04 -7.62 -4.69
C VAL A 82 -13.50 -6.23 -5.00
N ASP A 83 -13.51 -5.37 -3.99
CA ASP A 83 -12.95 -4.03 -4.08
C ASP A 83 -11.48 -4.06 -3.65
N TYR A 84 -10.60 -3.61 -4.54
CA TYR A 84 -9.16 -3.64 -4.33
C TYR A 84 -8.63 -2.25 -3.98
N PHE A 85 -7.69 -2.19 -3.04
CA PHE A 85 -7.09 -0.94 -2.58
C PHE A 85 -5.57 -1.08 -2.43
N LEU A 86 -4.85 -0.01 -2.80
CA LEU A 86 -3.42 0.14 -2.55
C LEU A 86 -3.23 1.04 -1.32
N GLY A 87 -2.55 0.53 -0.29
CA GLY A 87 -2.34 1.28 0.95
C GLY A 87 -0.94 1.09 1.55
N ALA A 88 -0.60 1.97 2.49
CA ALA A 88 0.56 1.80 3.36
C ALA A 88 0.15 1.07 4.65
N ARG A 89 1.03 0.19 5.12
CA ARG A 89 0.98 -0.44 6.45
C ARG A 89 2.26 -0.10 7.19
N GLN A 90 2.14 0.33 8.44
CA GLN A 90 3.29 0.55 9.32
C GLN A 90 3.28 -0.48 10.46
N ASP A 91 4.40 -1.16 10.67
CA ASP A 91 4.61 -2.01 11.83
C ASP A 91 5.06 -1.13 13.02
N LEU A 92 4.26 -1.11 14.09
CA LEU A 92 4.57 -0.39 15.31
C LEU A 92 5.36 -1.25 16.30
N PRO A 93 6.06 -0.62 17.26
CA PRO A 93 6.65 -1.34 18.39
C PRO A 93 5.58 -2.14 19.14
N GLY A 94 5.92 -3.35 19.55
CA GLY A 94 4.99 -4.27 20.22
C GLY A 94 4.11 -5.09 19.28
N GLY A 95 4.35 -5.05 17.97
CA GLY A 95 3.65 -5.87 16.98
C GLY A 95 2.28 -5.33 16.57
N ALA A 96 1.93 -4.12 17.00
CA ALA A 96 0.73 -3.44 16.55
C ALA A 96 0.88 -2.98 15.09
N LEU A 97 -0.24 -2.96 14.36
CA LEU A 97 -0.29 -2.49 12.99
C LEU A 97 -0.98 -1.14 12.94
N TRP A 98 -0.39 -0.20 12.20
CA TRP A 98 -1.00 1.09 11.91
C TRP A 98 -1.20 1.26 10.42
N ARG A 99 -2.36 1.78 10.03
CA ARG A 99 -2.65 2.17 8.65
C ARG A 99 -2.88 3.68 8.64
N PRO A 100 -2.27 4.42 7.70
CA PRO A 100 -2.59 5.82 7.51
C PRO A 100 -4.07 5.95 7.14
N ALA A 101 -4.75 6.91 7.77
CA ALA A 101 -6.09 7.32 7.39
C ALA A 101 -6.05 8.81 7.02
N ALA A 102 -6.99 9.25 6.20
CA ALA A 102 -7.04 10.65 5.79
C ALA A 102 -7.14 11.56 7.03
N GLY A 103 -6.14 12.43 7.22
CA GLY A 103 -6.08 13.36 8.35
C GLY A 103 -5.46 12.81 9.64
N THR A 104 -4.93 11.59 9.66
CA THR A 104 -4.20 11.06 10.82
C THR A 104 -2.70 11.31 10.73
N VAL A 105 -2.09 11.69 11.84
CA VAL A 105 -0.64 11.81 11.99
C VAL A 105 -0.09 10.45 12.40
N ALA A 106 0.99 9.99 11.76
CA ALA A 106 1.64 8.74 12.13
C ALA A 106 2.01 8.74 13.62
N PRO A 107 1.79 7.64 14.35
CA PRO A 107 2.35 7.49 15.69
C PRO A 107 3.87 7.64 15.57
N GLY A 108 4.45 8.49 16.42
CA GLY A 108 5.77 9.09 16.26
C GLY A 108 6.96 8.14 16.02
N PRO A 109 8.18 8.69 15.83
CA PRO A 109 9.34 7.92 15.41
C PRO A 109 9.64 6.76 16.36
N ILE A 110 9.85 5.58 15.79
CA ILE A 110 10.26 4.39 16.54
C ILE A 110 11.70 4.60 17.03
N PRO A 111 11.97 4.48 18.34
CA PRO A 111 13.31 4.68 18.87
C PRO A 111 14.30 3.67 18.25
N PRO A 112 15.57 4.06 18.03
CA PRO A 112 16.60 3.15 17.51
C PRO A 112 16.84 1.97 18.48
N PRO A 113 17.35 0.83 17.96
CA PRO A 113 17.73 -0.32 18.79
C PRO A 113 18.84 0.01 19.80
#